data_AF-A0AAD7JEJ1-F1
#
_entry.id   AF-A0AAD7JEJ1-F1
#
_cell.length_a   1.000
_cell.length_b   1.000
_cell.length_c   1.000
_cell.angle_alpha   90.00
_cell.angle_beta   90.00
_cell.angle_gamma   90.00
#
_symmetry.space_group_name_H-M   'P 1'
#
loop_
_entity.id
_entity.type
_entity.pdbx_description
1 polymer ?
#
loop_
_entity_poly.entity_id
_entity_poly.type
_entity_poly.pdbx_seq_one_letter_code
_entity_poly.pdbx_strand_id
1 'polypeptide(L)'
;MAPSTDFSKEPLTAQDHHGHAHPISPFLSPGATQFRPSVLLPAGRQSRSSLFRIANAGFLNCTPNSVSFTIPEMGTKGRTSPRVVCCAIPIARAAGKVLLITSRKRPDNWVLPKGGWEASDVRLENAASREALEEAGVRGTITRYVTTQQTPSTIYHFYELDVASLDQDWLESNERRREWVDYAEAVRRLEWKAELAQGLRMCSLAPSR
;
A
#
# COMPACT_ATOMS: atom_id res chain seq x y z
N MET A 1 7.80 -16.65 73.95
CA MET A 1 8.75 -15.53 74.12
C MET A 1 8.57 -14.59 72.94
N ALA A 2 8.29 -13.31 73.18
CA ALA A 2 8.42 -12.21 72.21
C ALA A 2 9.90 -11.69 72.25
N PRO A 3 10.38 -10.72 71.45
CA PRO A 3 9.73 -9.51 70.87
C PRO A 3 9.58 -9.59 69.33
N SER A 4 8.79 -8.80 68.58
CA SER A 4 8.20 -7.44 68.69
C SER A 4 9.13 -6.24 68.48
N THR A 5 9.19 -5.72 67.25
CA THR A 5 9.32 -4.28 66.96
C THR A 5 8.64 -3.94 65.62
N ASP A 6 7.59 -3.12 65.69
CA ASP A 6 6.96 -2.39 64.58
C ASP A 6 7.67 -1.02 64.44
N PHE A 7 7.70 -0.47 63.22
CA PHE A 7 8.09 0.93 63.01
C PHE A 7 7.43 1.53 61.75
N SER A 8 6.13 1.79 61.84
CA SER A 8 5.43 2.71 60.93
C SER A 8 5.70 4.17 61.33
N LYS A 9 6.10 5.04 60.38
CA LYS A 9 5.84 6.50 60.44
C LYS A 9 6.13 7.25 59.13
N GLU A 10 5.04 7.65 58.48
CA GLU A 10 4.70 8.91 57.79
C GLU A 10 5.79 9.78 57.07
N PRO A 11 5.46 10.34 55.88
CA PRO A 11 6.33 11.25 55.14
C PRO A 11 6.25 12.72 55.61
N LEU A 12 7.35 13.46 55.47
CA LEU A 12 7.41 14.91 55.75
C LEU A 12 7.39 15.76 54.47
N THR A 13 6.29 16.52 54.33
CA THR A 13 6.16 17.90 53.81
C THR A 13 7.08 18.39 52.68
N ALA A 14 6.44 18.85 51.60
CA ALA A 14 7.02 19.74 50.59
C ALA A 14 7.37 21.14 51.14
N GLN A 15 8.37 21.79 50.56
CA GLN A 15 8.53 23.25 50.52
C GLN A 15 9.12 23.71 49.17
N ASP A 16 8.81 24.95 48.80
CA ASP A 16 8.95 25.52 47.48
C ASP A 16 10.35 26.04 47.13
N HIS A 17 10.70 26.01 45.84
CA HIS A 17 11.65 26.97 45.27
C HIS A 17 11.12 27.59 43.97
N HIS A 18 10.99 28.92 43.99
CA HIS A 18 10.62 29.76 42.85
C HIS A 18 11.81 30.05 41.92
N GLY A 19 11.50 30.37 40.65
CA GLY A 19 12.42 30.94 39.66
C GLY A 19 12.92 29.90 38.64
N HIS A 20 13.01 30.19 37.34
CA HIS A 20 13.00 31.48 36.65
C HIS A 20 12.11 31.43 35.39
N ALA A 21 11.27 32.44 35.17
CA ALA A 21 10.67 32.69 33.87
C ALA A 21 11.59 33.60 33.03
N HIS A 22 11.89 33.21 31.78
CA HIS A 22 12.62 34.05 30.83
C HIS A 22 11.65 34.60 29.77
N PRO A 23 11.45 35.93 29.67
CA PRO A 23 10.63 36.55 28.63
C PRO A 23 11.48 37.41 27.67
N ILE A 24 11.95 36.83 26.56
CA ILE A 24 12.66 37.53 25.47
C ILE A 24 12.44 36.73 24.16
N SER A 25 12.09 37.28 22.98
CA SER A 25 11.33 38.48 22.59
C SER A 25 10.80 38.27 21.15
N PRO A 26 9.67 38.88 20.72
CA PRO A 26 9.12 38.64 19.39
C PRO A 26 9.91 39.39 18.31
N PHE A 27 10.52 38.67 17.36
CA PHE A 27 11.17 39.30 16.22
C PHE A 27 10.20 39.50 15.05
N LEU A 28 9.57 40.68 14.99
CA LEU A 28 8.95 41.17 13.75
C LEU A 28 10.05 41.58 12.76
N SER A 29 9.87 41.24 11.49
CA SER A 29 10.26 42.12 10.38
C SER A 29 9.36 41.90 9.17
N PRO A 30 8.93 42.96 8.47
CA PRO A 30 8.01 42.86 7.36
C PRO A 30 8.74 42.61 6.03
N GLY A 31 8.17 41.75 5.19
CA GLY A 31 8.70 41.39 3.88
C GLY A 31 7.61 41.35 2.81
N ALA A 32 6.89 42.46 2.62
CA ALA A 32 5.92 42.58 1.53
C ALA A 32 6.67 42.72 0.19
N THR A 33 6.43 41.81 -0.75
CA THR A 33 6.62 42.10 -2.18
C THR A 33 5.57 41.33 -2.97
N GLN A 34 4.61 42.08 -3.51
CA GLN A 34 3.65 41.59 -4.48
C GLN A 34 4.36 41.48 -5.84
N PHE A 35 4.26 40.33 -6.50
CA PHE A 35 4.39 40.26 -7.96
C PHE A 35 3.34 39.31 -8.53
N ARG A 36 2.24 39.89 -9.01
CA ARG A 36 1.56 39.37 -10.20
C ARG A 36 2.30 39.89 -11.42
N PRO A 37 2.30 39.15 -12.53
CA PRO A 37 1.52 39.67 -13.64
C PRO A 37 0.60 38.62 -14.27
N SER A 38 -0.53 39.11 -14.77
CA SER A 38 -1.47 38.36 -15.59
C SER A 38 -0.85 38.02 -16.95
N VAL A 39 -1.09 36.81 -17.46
CA VAL A 39 -1.08 36.54 -18.91
C VAL A 39 -2.41 35.92 -19.30
N LEU A 40 -3.22 36.73 -19.98
CA LEU A 40 -4.46 36.37 -20.66
C LEU A 40 -4.13 36.25 -22.15
N LEU A 41 -4.46 35.14 -22.82
CA LEU A 41 -4.52 34.97 -24.30
C LEU A 41 -5.11 33.56 -24.63
N PRO A 42 -5.60 33.26 -25.85
CA PRO A 42 -7.05 33.24 -26.04
C PRO A 42 -7.62 31.89 -26.52
N ALA A 43 -8.95 31.83 -26.63
CA ALA A 43 -9.67 30.69 -27.17
C ALA A 43 -9.40 30.44 -28.67
N GLY A 44 -9.08 29.19 -29.04
CA GLY A 44 -8.95 28.72 -30.42
C GLY A 44 -10.16 27.85 -30.83
N ARG A 45 -10.92 28.32 -31.82
CA ARG A 45 -12.12 27.66 -32.38
C ARG A 45 -11.81 27.12 -33.78
N GLN A 46 -12.06 25.82 -34.02
CA GLN A 46 -12.24 25.10 -35.32
C GLN A 46 -12.05 23.58 -35.09
N SER A 47 -12.58 22.63 -35.88
CA SER A 47 -13.66 22.65 -36.88
C SER A 47 -14.17 21.21 -37.12
N ARG A 48 -15.49 21.07 -37.34
CA ARG A 48 -16.25 20.11 -38.17
C ARG A 48 -15.72 18.68 -38.54
N SER A 49 -16.70 17.76 -38.49
CA SER A 49 -17.02 16.69 -39.46
C SER A 49 -16.05 15.54 -39.77
N SER A 50 -16.45 14.31 -39.44
CA SER A 50 -17.04 13.33 -40.39
C SER A 50 -17.59 12.12 -39.59
N LEU A 51 -18.90 11.86 -39.53
CA LEU A 51 -19.59 10.99 -40.51
C LEU A 51 -18.74 9.81 -41.03
N PHE A 52 -18.92 8.64 -40.42
CA PHE A 52 -18.83 7.36 -41.12
C PHE A 52 -20.00 6.47 -40.68
N ARG A 53 -21.05 6.43 -41.51
CA ARG A 53 -21.97 5.29 -41.57
C ARG A 53 -21.31 4.25 -42.47
N ILE A 54 -21.14 3.03 -41.99
CA ILE A 54 -21.13 1.85 -42.86
C ILE A 54 -22.08 0.84 -42.22
N ALA A 55 -23.24 0.66 -42.85
CA ALA A 55 -24.06 -0.51 -42.60
C ALA A 55 -23.46 -1.69 -43.37
N ASN A 56 -23.50 -2.88 -42.80
CA ASN A 56 -23.40 -4.09 -43.61
C ASN A 56 -24.37 -5.14 -43.07
N ALA A 57 -25.45 -5.37 -43.80
CA ALA A 57 -26.34 -6.49 -43.57
C ALA A 57 -25.71 -7.74 -44.19
N GLY A 58 -25.75 -8.87 -43.50
CA GLY A 58 -25.08 -10.09 -43.93
C GLY A 58 -25.74 -11.37 -43.41
N PHE A 59 -26.66 -11.90 -44.22
CA PHE A 59 -27.06 -13.31 -44.31
C PHE A 59 -27.51 -14.08 -43.05
N LEU A 60 -28.80 -14.39 -43.01
CA LEU A 60 -29.29 -15.62 -42.39
C LEU A 60 -28.94 -16.83 -43.28
N ASN A 61 -28.35 -17.87 -42.69
CA ASN A 61 -28.83 -19.27 -42.72
C ASN A 61 -27.66 -20.25 -42.51
N CYS A 62 -27.72 -21.06 -41.45
CA CYS A 62 -27.52 -22.52 -41.47
C CYS A 62 -27.80 -23.09 -40.06
N THR A 63 -28.19 -24.36 -40.01
CA THR A 63 -28.80 -25.02 -38.84
C THR A 63 -27.78 -25.97 -38.14
N PRO A 64 -28.09 -26.78 -37.11
CA PRO A 64 -27.22 -26.86 -35.95
C PRO A 64 -26.49 -28.20 -35.79
N ASN A 65 -25.17 -28.16 -35.64
CA ASN A 65 -24.45 -29.09 -34.77
C ASN A 65 -23.00 -28.62 -34.54
N SER A 66 -22.79 -27.91 -33.44
CA SER A 66 -21.50 -27.84 -32.79
C SER A 66 -21.75 -27.84 -31.29
N VAL A 67 -21.03 -28.70 -30.57
CA VAL A 67 -21.06 -28.76 -29.11
C VAL A 67 -20.36 -27.52 -28.55
N SER A 68 -21.12 -26.43 -28.44
CA SER A 68 -20.67 -25.19 -27.81
C SER A 68 -20.32 -25.46 -26.36
N PHE A 69 -19.01 -25.55 -26.07
CA PHE A 69 -18.50 -25.55 -24.71
C PHE A 69 -18.67 -24.14 -24.15
N THR A 70 -19.84 -23.86 -23.60
CA THR A 70 -20.21 -22.55 -23.06
C THR A 70 -19.33 -22.25 -21.85
N ILE A 71 -18.24 -21.51 -22.07
CA ILE A 71 -17.48 -20.89 -20.98
C ILE A 71 -18.47 -19.95 -20.26
N PRO A 72 -18.74 -20.12 -18.96
CA PRO A 72 -19.66 -19.24 -18.26
C PRO A 72 -19.05 -17.84 -18.19
N GLU A 73 -19.67 -16.90 -18.89
CA GLU A 73 -19.32 -15.48 -18.91
C GLU A 73 -19.66 -14.85 -17.55
N MET A 74 -18.85 -15.15 -16.53
CA MET A 74 -18.98 -14.55 -15.20
C MET A 74 -18.52 -13.08 -15.24
N GLY A 75 -19.47 -12.21 -15.57
CA GLY A 75 -19.23 -10.80 -15.86
C GLY A 75 -18.49 -10.03 -14.75
N THR A 76 -17.25 -9.67 -15.03
CA THR A 76 -16.56 -8.58 -14.32
C THR A 76 -17.07 -7.23 -14.83
N LYS A 77 -17.88 -6.55 -14.02
CA LYS A 77 -18.43 -5.21 -14.33
C LYS A 77 -17.32 -4.23 -14.78
N GLY A 78 -17.41 -3.76 -16.03
CA GLY A 78 -16.96 -2.43 -16.43
C GLY A 78 -15.46 -2.20 -16.68
N ARG A 79 -14.62 -3.24 -16.81
CA ARG A 79 -13.25 -3.08 -17.30
C ARG A 79 -12.89 -4.10 -18.38
N THR A 80 -12.50 -3.58 -19.54
CA THR A 80 -11.94 -4.33 -20.67
C THR A 80 -10.48 -4.76 -20.46
N SER A 81 -9.81 -4.28 -19.42
CA SER A 81 -8.44 -4.65 -19.06
C SER A 81 -8.30 -5.03 -17.57
N PRO A 82 -7.43 -6.00 -17.23
CA PRO A 82 -7.10 -6.32 -15.84
C PRO A 82 -6.56 -5.11 -15.07
N ARG A 83 -6.89 -4.99 -13.78
CA ARG A 83 -6.28 -3.97 -12.91
C ARG A 83 -4.79 -4.28 -12.70
N VAL A 84 -3.92 -3.31 -12.89
CA VAL A 84 -2.53 -3.41 -12.44
C VAL A 84 -2.44 -3.14 -10.94
N VAL A 85 -1.82 -4.05 -10.20
CA VAL A 85 -1.60 -3.98 -8.75
C VAL A 85 -0.13 -4.22 -8.46
N CYS A 86 0.47 -3.37 -7.63
CA CYS A 86 1.85 -3.50 -7.22
C CYS A 86 1.90 -3.92 -5.75
N CYS A 87 2.67 -4.97 -5.45
CA CYS A 87 2.83 -5.57 -4.13
C CYS A 87 4.27 -5.37 -3.65
N ALA A 88 4.44 -4.80 -2.46
CA ALA A 88 5.72 -4.82 -1.76
C ALA A 88 5.85 -6.08 -0.91
N ILE A 89 7.06 -6.63 -0.81
CA ILE A 89 7.46 -7.65 0.14
C ILE A 89 8.47 -6.98 1.08
N PRO A 90 8.03 -6.43 2.23
CA PRO A 90 8.92 -5.76 3.16
C PRO A 90 9.73 -6.80 3.91
N ILE A 91 11.05 -6.73 3.77
CA ILE A 91 12.01 -7.68 4.34
C ILE A 91 12.90 -6.95 5.34
N ALA A 92 12.99 -7.48 6.56
CA ALA A 92 14.05 -7.12 7.50
C ALA A 92 15.24 -8.06 7.26
N ARG A 93 16.16 -7.66 6.37
CA ARG A 93 17.25 -8.55 5.87
C ARG A 93 18.06 -9.20 6.98
N ALA A 94 18.46 -8.42 7.99
CA ALA A 94 19.24 -8.91 9.13
C ALA A 94 18.52 -9.96 10.01
N ALA A 95 17.18 -9.98 9.98
CA ALA A 95 16.37 -10.90 10.78
C ALA A 95 15.74 -12.05 9.96
N GLY A 96 15.81 -12.00 8.63
CA GLY A 96 15.13 -12.97 7.74
C GLY A 96 13.60 -12.93 7.81
N LYS A 97 13.01 -11.85 8.35
CA LYS A 97 11.57 -11.69 8.57
C LYS A 97 10.89 -10.88 7.46
N VAL A 98 9.59 -11.15 7.26
CA VAL A 98 8.70 -10.44 6.35
C VAL A 98 7.63 -9.70 7.16
N LEU A 99 7.31 -8.45 6.80
CA LEU A 99 6.19 -7.74 7.40
C LEU A 99 4.90 -8.06 6.62
N LEU A 100 3.88 -8.55 7.32
CA LEU A 100 2.53 -8.69 6.80
C LEU A 100 1.58 -7.68 7.46
N ILE A 101 0.47 -7.39 6.79
CA ILE A 101 -0.60 -6.55 7.31
C ILE A 101 -1.97 -7.23 7.18
N THR A 102 -2.95 -6.86 7.99
CA THR A 102 -4.32 -7.38 7.87
C THR A 102 -5.04 -6.81 6.65
N SER A 103 -6.02 -7.56 6.11
CA SER A 103 -6.85 -7.10 5.00
C SER A 103 -8.02 -6.26 5.48
N ARG A 104 -8.17 -5.02 4.98
CA ARG A 104 -9.36 -4.17 5.25
C ARG A 104 -10.71 -4.88 5.00
N LYS A 105 -10.78 -5.75 4.00
CA LYS A 105 -12.01 -6.49 3.65
C LYS A 105 -12.24 -7.76 4.47
N ARG A 106 -11.20 -8.27 5.14
CA ARG A 106 -11.19 -9.53 5.90
C ARG A 106 -10.15 -9.41 7.02
N PRO A 107 -10.47 -8.75 8.16
CA PRO A 107 -9.49 -8.40 9.18
C PRO A 107 -8.67 -9.58 9.73
N ASP A 108 -9.27 -10.78 9.77
CA ASP A 108 -8.61 -12.01 10.24
C ASP A 108 -7.59 -12.60 9.25
N ASN A 109 -7.55 -12.06 8.02
CA ASN A 109 -6.69 -12.54 6.95
C ASN A 109 -5.55 -11.56 6.65
N TRP A 110 -4.35 -12.10 6.45
CA TRP A 110 -3.14 -11.33 6.20
C TRP A 110 -2.86 -11.16 4.70
N VAL A 111 -2.20 -10.06 4.34
CA VAL A 111 -1.75 -9.72 3.00
C VAL A 111 -0.38 -9.05 3.04
N LEU A 112 0.27 -9.02 1.89
CA LEU A 112 1.35 -8.08 1.61
C LEU A 112 0.78 -6.66 1.38
N PRO A 113 1.52 -5.59 1.73
CA PRO A 113 1.19 -4.22 1.33
C PRO A 113 1.10 -4.11 -0.21
N LYS A 114 -0.01 -3.62 -0.72
CA LYS A 114 -0.29 -3.63 -2.17
C LYS A 114 -1.48 -2.72 -2.52
N GLY A 115 -1.39 -2.09 -3.68
CA GLY A 115 -2.55 -1.43 -4.26
C GLY A 115 -2.36 -1.04 -5.71
N GLY A 116 -3.09 -0.01 -6.15
CA GLY A 116 -3.19 0.29 -7.57
C GLY A 116 -1.91 0.90 -8.09
N TRP A 117 -1.52 0.58 -9.32
CA TRP A 117 -0.71 1.52 -10.07
C TRP A 117 -1.59 2.69 -10.54
N GLU A 118 -1.14 3.91 -10.30
CA GLU A 118 -1.82 5.15 -10.66
C GLU A 118 -1.02 5.94 -11.70
N ALA A 119 -1.66 6.85 -12.44
CA ALA A 119 -0.98 7.67 -13.45
C ALA A 119 0.06 8.67 -12.86
N SER A 120 0.01 8.89 -11.54
CA SER A 120 1.00 9.61 -10.73
C SER A 120 2.26 8.78 -10.45
N ASP A 121 2.17 7.46 -10.44
CA ASP A 121 3.29 6.56 -10.18
C ASP A 121 4.14 6.42 -11.45
N VAL A 122 5.27 7.13 -11.52
CA VAL A 122 6.20 7.12 -12.69
C VAL A 122 6.60 5.69 -13.09
N ARG A 123 6.67 4.77 -12.13
CA ARG A 123 6.97 3.34 -12.32
C ARG A 123 6.15 2.47 -11.38
N LEU A 124 5.99 1.20 -11.73
CA LEU A 124 5.32 0.17 -10.92
C LEU A 124 5.98 0.00 -9.52
N GLU A 125 7.29 0.15 -9.43
CA GLU A 125 8.04 0.12 -8.17
C GLU A 125 7.74 1.32 -7.25
N ASN A 126 7.35 2.47 -7.80
CA ASN A 126 6.88 3.62 -7.01
C ASN A 126 5.54 3.30 -6.34
N ALA A 127 4.60 2.71 -7.08
CA ALA A 127 3.32 2.26 -6.52
C ALA A 127 3.52 1.25 -5.38
N ALA A 128 4.40 0.24 -5.55
CA ALA A 128 4.72 -0.70 -4.47
C ALA A 128 5.30 -0.01 -3.23
N SER A 129 6.17 0.98 -3.41
CA SER A 129 6.79 1.75 -2.32
C SER A 129 5.77 2.63 -1.58
N ARG A 130 4.92 3.33 -2.34
CA ARG A 130 3.84 4.18 -1.81
C ARG A 130 2.87 3.35 -0.97
N GLU A 131 2.39 2.23 -1.50
CA GLU A 131 1.45 1.34 -0.81
C GLU A 131 2.08 0.69 0.44
N ALA A 132 3.39 0.45 0.46
CA ALA A 132 4.09 -0.02 1.66
C ALA A 132 4.14 1.06 2.76
N LEU A 133 4.32 2.32 2.40
CA LEU A 133 4.27 3.44 3.33
C LEU A 133 2.84 3.69 3.84
N GLU A 134 1.86 3.73 2.94
CA GLU A 134 0.46 4.03 3.24
C GLU A 134 -0.24 2.90 4.03
N GLU A 135 -0.13 1.64 3.58
CA GLU A 135 -0.83 0.52 4.22
C GLU A 135 -0.11 -0.02 5.47
N ALA A 136 1.22 0.19 5.60
CA ALA A 136 2.04 -0.47 6.63
C ALA A 136 3.05 0.44 7.37
N GLY A 137 3.20 1.72 6.99
CA GLY A 137 4.18 2.63 7.59
C GLY A 137 5.63 2.25 7.30
N VAL A 138 5.88 1.55 6.19
CA VAL A 138 7.22 1.04 5.84
C VAL A 138 8.02 2.09 5.07
N ARG A 139 9.22 2.40 5.55
CA ARG A 139 10.24 3.14 4.79
C ARG A 139 11.41 2.22 4.45
N GLY A 140 11.90 2.34 3.23
CA GLY A 140 12.96 1.46 2.72
C GLY A 140 13.21 1.68 1.24
N THR A 141 13.86 0.71 0.60
CA THR A 141 14.22 0.79 -0.83
C THR A 141 13.81 -0.48 -1.54
N ILE A 142 13.23 -0.35 -2.74
CA ILE A 142 12.97 -1.49 -3.62
C ILE A 142 14.32 -2.02 -4.11
N THR A 143 14.60 -3.28 -3.80
CA THR A 143 15.88 -3.94 -4.09
C THR A 143 15.80 -4.89 -5.28
N ARG A 144 14.63 -5.47 -5.55
CA ARG A 144 14.46 -6.49 -6.59
C ARG A 144 13.00 -6.56 -7.08
N TYR A 145 12.81 -6.65 -8.40
CA TYR A 145 11.58 -7.20 -8.97
C TYR A 145 11.58 -8.72 -8.86
N VAL A 146 10.48 -9.29 -8.37
CA VAL A 146 10.37 -10.71 -8.03
C VAL A 146 9.69 -11.51 -9.12
N THR A 147 8.44 -11.17 -9.43
CA THR A 147 7.60 -11.89 -10.40
C THR A 147 6.35 -11.07 -10.72
N THR A 148 5.64 -11.47 -11.77
CA THR A 148 4.26 -11.10 -12.02
C THR A 148 3.37 -12.32 -11.82
N GLN A 149 2.18 -12.12 -11.25
CA GLN A 149 1.11 -13.13 -11.16
C GLN A 149 -0.17 -12.55 -11.77
N GLN A 150 -0.90 -13.31 -12.57
CA GLN A 150 -2.06 -12.81 -13.30
C GLN A 150 -3.31 -13.64 -13.04
N THR A 151 -4.42 -12.93 -12.85
CA THR A 151 -5.79 -13.47 -12.86
C THR A 151 -6.57 -12.79 -14.00
N PRO A 152 -7.78 -13.28 -14.36
CA PRO A 152 -8.61 -12.63 -15.38
C PRO A 152 -8.94 -11.16 -15.10
N SER A 153 -8.89 -10.72 -13.83
CA SER A 153 -9.28 -9.37 -13.41
C SER A 153 -8.12 -8.51 -12.90
N THR A 154 -6.95 -9.09 -12.58
CA THR A 154 -5.84 -8.37 -11.95
C THR A 154 -4.48 -8.93 -12.36
N ILE A 155 -3.52 -8.03 -12.64
CA ILE A 155 -2.09 -8.33 -12.81
C ILE A 155 -1.37 -7.82 -11.57
N TYR A 156 -0.69 -8.69 -10.84
CA TYR A 156 0.09 -8.39 -9.65
C TYR A 156 1.59 -8.36 -9.97
N HIS A 157 2.27 -7.24 -9.74
CA HIS A 157 3.73 -7.15 -9.81
C HIS A 157 4.32 -7.15 -8.40
N PHE A 158 5.28 -8.02 -8.11
CA PHE A 158 5.89 -8.17 -6.80
C PHE A 158 7.30 -7.60 -6.75
N TYR A 159 7.59 -6.83 -5.70
CA TYR A 159 8.88 -6.20 -5.46
C TYR A 159 9.36 -6.44 -4.03
N GLU A 160 10.64 -6.78 -3.85
CA GLU A 160 11.27 -6.82 -2.54
C GLU A 160 11.64 -5.41 -2.09
N LEU A 161 11.22 -5.06 -0.88
CA LEU A 161 11.50 -3.79 -0.23
C LEU A 161 12.37 -4.09 1.00
N ASP A 162 13.62 -3.61 0.99
CA ASP A 162 14.49 -3.70 2.17
C ASP A 162 14.13 -2.60 3.15
N VAL A 163 13.72 -2.99 4.37
CA VAL A 163 13.11 -2.08 5.34
C VAL A 163 14.18 -1.35 6.15
N ALA A 164 14.23 -0.03 5.98
CA ALA A 164 15.14 0.85 6.73
C ALA A 164 14.52 1.32 8.05
N SER A 165 13.21 1.64 8.06
CA SER A 165 12.49 2.01 9.29
C SER A 165 10.98 1.75 9.18
N LEU A 166 10.31 1.76 10.33
CA LEU A 166 8.85 1.73 10.43
C LEU A 166 8.36 2.99 11.15
N ASP A 167 7.42 3.70 10.54
CA ASP A 167 6.73 4.82 11.16
C ASP A 167 5.80 4.31 12.26
N GLN A 168 5.77 4.98 13.41
CA GLN A 168 4.90 4.59 14.54
C GLN A 168 3.42 4.85 14.22
N ASP A 169 3.14 6.01 13.65
CA ASP A 169 1.84 6.39 13.10
C ASP A 169 1.91 6.42 11.57
N TRP A 170 0.95 5.78 10.89
CA TRP A 170 0.89 5.71 9.43
C TRP A 170 -0.56 5.77 8.94
N LEU A 171 -0.77 6.02 7.64
CA LEU A 171 -2.07 6.42 7.09
C LEU A 171 -3.21 5.44 7.41
N GLU A 172 -2.98 4.13 7.28
CA GLU A 172 -3.98 3.10 7.58
C GLU A 172 -3.77 2.39 8.95
N SER A 173 -3.07 3.01 9.92
CA SER A 173 -2.75 2.38 11.23
C SER A 173 -3.98 1.99 12.05
N ASN A 174 -5.07 2.75 11.92
CA ASN A 174 -6.35 2.49 12.60
C ASN A 174 -7.20 1.41 11.90
N GLU A 175 -6.91 1.09 10.63
CA GLU A 175 -7.63 0.08 9.84
C GLU A 175 -6.87 -1.24 9.74
N ARG A 176 -5.56 -1.25 9.99
CA ARG A 176 -4.70 -2.42 9.82
C ARG A 176 -3.74 -2.65 10.97
N ARG A 177 -3.61 -3.92 11.33
CA ARG A 177 -2.49 -4.42 12.13
C ARG A 177 -1.36 -4.83 11.19
N ARG A 178 -0.11 -4.63 11.64
CA ARG A 178 1.11 -5.13 10.99
C ARG A 178 1.86 -6.07 11.93
N GLU A 179 2.52 -7.09 11.39
CA GLU A 179 3.26 -8.08 12.18
C GLU A 179 4.48 -8.60 11.41
N TRP A 180 5.61 -8.72 12.10
CA TRP A 180 6.82 -9.36 11.59
C TRP A 180 6.72 -10.87 11.78
N VAL A 181 6.80 -11.62 10.69
CA VAL A 181 6.70 -13.08 10.67
C VAL A 181 7.88 -13.70 9.94
N ASP A 182 8.23 -14.93 10.30
CA ASP A 182 9.24 -15.71 9.58
C ASP A 182 8.70 -16.17 8.23
N TYR A 183 9.58 -16.40 7.25
CA TYR A 183 9.19 -16.72 5.87
C TYR A 183 8.14 -17.85 5.76
N ALA A 184 8.30 -18.95 6.49
CA ALA A 184 7.37 -20.08 6.46
C ALA A 184 5.96 -19.71 6.96
N GLU A 185 5.89 -18.92 8.04
CA GLU A 185 4.63 -18.40 8.58
C GLU A 185 4.02 -17.35 7.65
N ALA A 186 4.84 -16.53 7.00
CA ALA A 186 4.40 -15.56 6.01
C ALA A 186 3.74 -16.25 4.81
N VAL A 187 4.33 -17.35 4.30
CA VAL A 187 3.72 -18.18 3.24
C VAL A 187 2.38 -18.73 3.72
N ARG A 188 2.33 -19.39 4.88
CA ARG A 188 1.10 -19.99 5.45
C ARG A 188 -0.03 -18.97 5.60
N ARG A 189 0.27 -17.77 6.12
CA ARG A 189 -0.69 -16.67 6.29
C ARG A 189 -1.22 -16.08 4.98
N LEU A 190 -0.54 -16.30 3.86
CA LEU A 190 -0.95 -15.84 2.53
C LEU A 190 -1.67 -16.92 1.70
N GLU A 191 -1.72 -18.19 2.14
CA GLU A 191 -2.24 -19.31 1.32
C GLU A 191 -3.70 -19.17 0.92
N TRP A 192 -4.53 -18.47 1.70
CA TRP A 192 -5.91 -18.13 1.36
C TRP A 192 -6.03 -17.29 0.08
N LYS A 193 -4.93 -16.66 -0.37
CA LYS A 193 -4.84 -15.92 -1.62
C LYS A 193 -3.60 -16.35 -2.42
N ALA A 194 -3.80 -17.39 -3.23
CA ALA A 194 -2.76 -18.10 -3.98
C ALA A 194 -1.73 -17.20 -4.68
N GLU A 195 -2.14 -16.10 -5.32
CA GLU A 195 -1.21 -15.23 -6.07
C GLU A 195 -0.23 -14.50 -5.13
N LEU A 196 -0.64 -14.17 -3.90
CA LEU A 196 0.27 -13.56 -2.92
C LEU A 196 1.26 -14.59 -2.36
N ALA A 197 0.79 -15.81 -2.07
CA ALA A 197 1.66 -16.90 -1.63
C ALA A 197 2.67 -17.31 -2.73
N GLN A 198 2.24 -17.37 -3.99
CA GLN A 198 3.12 -17.60 -5.15
C GLN A 198 4.12 -16.45 -5.34
N GLY A 199 3.67 -15.18 -5.24
CA GLY A 199 4.55 -14.01 -5.29
C GLY A 199 5.64 -14.04 -4.21
N LEU A 200 5.26 -14.37 -2.96
CA LEU A 200 6.22 -14.51 -1.85
C LEU A 200 7.18 -15.68 -2.05
N ARG A 201 6.72 -16.83 -2.57
CA ARG A 201 7.57 -18.01 -2.80
C ARG A 201 8.72 -17.80 -3.80
N MET A 202 8.68 -16.73 -4.59
CA MET A 202 9.74 -16.35 -5.54
C MET A 202 10.71 -15.29 -5.00
N CYS A 203 10.49 -14.78 -3.78
CA CYS A 203 11.39 -13.79 -3.16
C CYS A 203 12.70 -14.43 -2.70
N SER A 204 13.73 -13.62 -2.47
CA SER A 204 15.07 -14.08 -2.11
C SER A 204 15.19 -14.66 -0.69
N LEU A 205 14.13 -14.62 0.12
CA LEU A 205 14.06 -15.34 1.41
C LEU A 205 13.57 -16.78 1.26
N ALA A 206 13.12 -17.18 0.06
CA ALA A 206 12.78 -18.58 -0.20
C ALA A 206 14.02 -19.46 0.01
N PRO A 207 13.93 -20.55 0.79
CA PRO A 207 15.06 -21.45 1.00
C PRO A 207 15.51 -22.04 -0.35
N SER A 208 16.82 -22.15 -0.53
CA SER A 208 17.41 -22.83 -1.69
C SER A 208 16.93 -24.28 -1.75
N ARG A 209 16.41 -24.67 -2.91
CA ARG A 209 15.83 -25.99 -3.18
C ARG A 209 16.88 -27.04 -3.51
#